data_AF-A0A453H9W0-F1
#
_entry.id   AF-A0A453H9W0-F1
#
_cell.length_a   1.000
_cell.length_b   1.000
_cell.length_c   1.000
_cell.angle_alpha   90.00
_cell.angle_beta   90.00
_cell.angle_gamma   90.00
#
_symmetry.space_group_name_H-M   'P 1'
#
loop_
_entity.id
_entity.type
_entity.pdbx_description
1 polymer ?
#
loop_
_entity_poly.entity_id
_entity_poly.type
_entity_poly.pdbx_seq_one_letter_code
_entity_poly.pdbx_strand_id
1 'polypeptide(L)'
;SQIEEVGWGQLVSATGDDGVSCLTFRVMDEQRRHHLLEITLPMNYPACPPSIAADVPYLPKLQWSESSRLKDVLCQFQEHLKVLQDYWSTMDGIDKALWVVDPTKPTYAMSHHRIALGDDCYILLHVDTHKPNSLPE
;
A
#
# COMPACT_ATOMS: atom_id res chain seq x y z
N SER A 1 18.06 18.90 -3.59
CA SER A 1 16.58 18.99 -3.56
C SER A 1 16.00 17.79 -2.79
N GLN A 2 14.74 17.81 -2.32
CA GLN A 2 14.19 16.63 -1.59
C GLN A 2 14.10 15.37 -2.47
N ILE A 3 13.93 15.54 -3.79
CA ILE A 3 13.91 14.42 -4.75
C ILE A 3 15.31 13.79 -4.90
N GLU A 4 16.38 14.58 -4.86
CA GLU A 4 17.76 14.05 -4.86
C GLU A 4 18.06 13.22 -3.62
N GLU A 5 17.55 13.62 -2.45
CA GLU A 5 17.71 12.90 -1.19
C GLU A 5 17.03 11.52 -1.21
N VAL A 6 15.88 11.45 -1.87
CA VAL A 6 15.10 10.21 -2.06
C VAL A 6 15.68 9.34 -3.19
N GLY A 7 16.19 9.98 -4.24
CA GLY A 7 16.73 9.35 -5.42
C GLY A 7 15.74 9.32 -6.59
N TRP A 8 16.17 9.88 -7.72
CA TRP A 8 15.40 9.92 -8.97
C TRP A 8 14.97 8.55 -9.50
N GLY A 9 15.74 7.49 -9.21
CA GLY A 9 15.41 6.13 -9.64
C GLY A 9 14.15 5.55 -8.99
N GLN A 10 13.67 6.12 -7.89
CA GLN A 10 12.42 5.73 -7.24
C GLN A 10 11.22 6.56 -7.75
N LEU A 11 11.45 7.72 -8.36
CA LEU A 11 10.38 8.60 -8.84
C LEU A 11 9.81 8.06 -10.16
N VAL A 12 8.52 7.77 -10.18
CA VAL A 12 7.79 7.26 -11.36
C VAL A 12 7.17 8.43 -12.14
N SER A 13 6.53 9.37 -11.43
CA SER A 13 5.93 10.55 -12.03
C SER A 13 5.94 11.72 -11.06
N ALA A 14 6.01 12.93 -11.61
CA ALA A 14 5.80 14.17 -10.90
C ALA A 14 4.90 15.06 -11.77
N THR A 15 3.75 15.44 -11.24
CA THR A 15 2.83 16.38 -11.87
C THR A 15 2.54 17.50 -10.88
N GLY A 16 2.19 18.68 -11.39
CA GLY A 16 1.79 19.79 -10.54
C GLY A 16 0.89 20.73 -11.31
N ASP A 17 -0.14 21.22 -10.63
CA ASP A 17 -1.05 22.24 -11.14
C ASP A 17 -1.53 23.10 -9.97
N ASP A 18 -1.74 24.40 -10.21
CA ASP A 18 -2.30 25.37 -9.26
C ASP A 18 -1.79 25.26 -7.80
N GLY A 19 -0.47 25.05 -7.65
CA GLY A 19 0.21 25.02 -6.35
C GLY A 19 0.14 23.69 -5.59
N VAL A 20 -0.48 22.66 -6.15
CA VAL A 20 -0.46 21.30 -5.63
C VAL A 20 0.45 20.44 -6.51
N SER A 21 1.33 19.65 -5.89
CA SER A 21 2.20 18.72 -6.61
C SER A 21 1.89 17.29 -6.23
N CYS A 22 1.70 16.41 -7.22
CA CYS A 22 1.55 14.97 -7.01
C CYS A 22 2.83 14.25 -7.45
N LEU A 23 3.39 13.44 -6.56
CA LEU A 23 4.59 12.64 -6.79
C LEU A 23 4.25 11.18 -6.59
N THR A 24 4.66 10.33 -7.52
CA THR A 24 4.50 8.88 -7.39
C THR A 24 5.86 8.23 -7.28
N PHE A 25 6.08 7.47 -6.20
CA PHE A 25 7.31 6.74 -5.94
C PHE A 25 7.07 5.23 -6.02
N ARG A 26 8.02 4.50 -6.60
CA ARG A 26 8.07 3.04 -6.55
C ARG A 26 8.87 2.63 -5.32
N VAL A 27 8.22 1.92 -4.41
CA VAL A 27 8.81 1.40 -3.18
C VAL A 27 8.80 -0.12 -3.25
N MET A 28 9.90 -0.76 -2.89
CA MET A 28 10.02 -2.22 -2.88
C MET A 28 9.97 -2.74 -1.44
N ASP A 29 9.16 -3.76 -1.17
CA ASP A 29 9.13 -4.42 0.12
C ASP A 29 10.18 -5.55 0.24
N GLU A 30 10.23 -6.21 1.39
CA GLU A 30 11.20 -7.28 1.68
C GLU A 30 11.00 -8.55 0.83
N GLN A 31 9.77 -8.78 0.33
CA GLN A 31 9.44 -9.88 -0.58
C GLN A 31 9.60 -9.49 -2.05
N ARG A 32 10.24 -8.34 -2.33
CA ARG A 32 10.49 -7.79 -3.66
C ARG A 32 9.22 -7.42 -4.44
N ARG A 33 8.11 -7.19 -3.74
CA ARG A 33 6.90 -6.61 -4.35
C ARG A 33 7.09 -5.12 -4.53
N HIS A 34 6.56 -4.59 -5.63
CA HIS A 34 6.63 -3.17 -5.93
C HIS A 34 5.30 -2.50 -5.64
N HIS A 35 5.37 -1.49 -4.79
CA HIS A 35 4.25 -0.66 -4.37
C HIS A 35 4.41 0.73 -4.97
N LEU A 36 3.31 1.32 -5.42
CA LEU A 36 3.28 2.72 -5.83
C LEU A 36 2.75 3.55 -4.67
N LEU A 37 3.58 4.48 -4.20
CA LEU A 37 3.21 5.46 -3.20
C LEU A 37 2.98 6.80 -3.89
N GLU A 38 1.74 7.25 -3.92
CA GLU A 38 1.37 8.58 -4.34
C GLU A 38 1.44 9.53 -3.15
N ILE A 39 2.09 10.68 -3.34
CA ILE A 39 2.27 11.73 -2.34
C ILE A 39 1.76 13.02 -2.96
N THR A 40 0.72 13.59 -2.36
CA THR A 40 0.21 14.91 -2.75
C THR A 40 0.73 15.96 -1.77
N LEU A 41 1.48 16.91 -2.30
CA LEU A 41 2.03 18.05 -1.59
C LEU A 41 1.05 19.22 -1.67
N PRO A 42 0.49 19.69 -0.53
CA PRO A 42 -0.35 20.87 -0.52
C PRO A 42 0.48 22.15 -0.74
N MET A 43 -0.18 23.26 -1.10
CA MET A 43 0.47 24.56 -1.33
C MET A 43 1.34 25.06 -0.18
N ASN A 44 0.93 24.78 1.05
CA ASN A 44 1.62 25.18 2.27
C ASN A 44 2.54 24.09 2.83
N TYR A 45 2.91 23.10 2.03
CA TYR A 45 3.96 22.14 2.38
C TYR A 45 5.28 22.89 2.70
N PRO A 46 6.02 22.54 3.78
CA PRO A 46 5.79 21.43 4.73
C PRO A 46 4.97 21.80 5.97
N ALA A 47 4.43 23.02 6.09
CA ALA A 47 3.64 23.42 7.25
C ALA A 47 2.36 22.58 7.41
N CYS A 48 1.77 22.13 6.30
CA CYS A 48 0.81 21.02 6.31
C CYS A 48 1.43 19.71 5.83
N PRO A 49 1.03 18.58 6.43
CA PRO A 49 1.50 17.27 6.02
C PRO A 49 1.04 16.96 4.58
N PRO A 50 1.84 16.20 3.83
CA PRO A 50 1.36 15.63 2.58
C PRO A 50 0.29 14.57 2.85
N SER A 51 -0.60 14.35 1.88
CA SER A 51 -1.46 13.17 1.86
C SER A 51 -0.83 12.05 1.05
N ILE A 52 -1.06 10.82 1.45
CA ILE A 52 -0.55 9.64 0.76
C ILE A 52 -1.67 8.72 0.28
N ALA A 53 -1.44 8.03 -0.83
CA ALA A 53 -2.28 6.95 -1.31
C ALA A 53 -1.39 5.81 -1.85
N ALA A 54 -1.86 4.57 -1.69
CA ALA A 54 -1.21 3.37 -2.20
C ALA A 54 -2.22 2.23 -2.22
N ASP A 55 -2.01 1.25 -3.10
CA ASP A 55 -2.74 -0.02 -3.09
C ASP A 55 -2.23 -0.87 -1.93
N VAL A 56 -2.70 -0.58 -0.72
CA VAL A 56 -2.41 -1.32 0.51
C VAL A 56 -3.68 -1.41 1.35
N PRO A 57 -3.82 -2.39 2.26
CA PRO A 57 -5.09 -2.62 2.96
C PRO A 57 -5.52 -1.45 3.86
N TYR A 58 -4.54 -0.75 4.42
CA TYR A 58 -4.71 0.49 5.14
C TYR A 58 -3.40 1.28 5.10
N LEU A 59 -3.49 2.61 5.22
CA LEU A 59 -2.34 3.50 5.20
C LEU A 59 -1.77 3.75 6.61
N PRO A 60 -0.46 4.01 6.76
CA PRO A 60 0.10 4.40 8.03
C PRO A 60 -0.38 5.81 8.42
N LYS A 61 -0.52 6.05 9.72
CA LYS A 61 -0.68 7.41 10.23
C LYS A 61 0.67 8.12 10.19
N LEU A 62 0.81 9.03 9.21
CA LEU A 62 2.03 9.80 9.02
C LEU A 62 2.35 10.63 10.28
N GLN A 63 3.53 10.40 10.85
CA GLN A 63 4.16 11.29 11.82
C GLN A 63 4.82 12.44 11.07
N TRP A 64 4.36 13.65 11.32
CA TRP A 64 4.77 14.84 10.56
C TRP A 64 5.01 16.04 11.46
N SER A 65 6.04 16.81 11.14
CA SER A 65 6.29 18.15 11.65
C SER A 65 6.79 19.05 10.51
N GLU A 66 6.87 20.37 10.75
CA GLU A 66 7.36 21.31 9.72
C GLU A 66 8.83 21.07 9.33
N SER A 67 9.59 20.31 10.13
CA SER A 67 10.96 19.88 9.81
C SER A 67 11.01 18.55 9.02
N SER A 68 9.89 17.84 8.89
CA SER A 68 9.80 16.60 8.13
C SER A 68 9.93 16.85 6.62
N ARG A 69 10.31 15.80 5.91
CA ARG A 69 10.64 15.82 4.48
C ARG A 69 10.08 14.58 3.77
N LEU A 70 10.12 14.59 2.44
CA LEU A 70 9.68 13.46 1.59
C LEU A 70 10.33 12.13 1.97
N LYS A 71 11.62 12.14 2.33
CA LYS A 71 12.32 10.92 2.77
C LYS A 71 11.67 10.30 4.02
N ASP A 72 11.12 11.11 4.92
CA ASP A 72 10.51 10.63 6.15
C ASP A 72 9.16 9.95 5.86
N VAL A 73 8.43 10.42 4.84
CA VAL A 73 7.22 9.76 4.32
C VAL A 73 7.57 8.38 3.76
N LEU A 74 8.63 8.29 2.95
CA LEU A 74 9.07 7.04 2.34
C LEU A 74 9.58 6.04 3.38
N CYS A 75 10.36 6.49 4.37
CA CYS A 75 10.79 5.63 5.47
C CYS A 75 9.60 5.08 6.26
N GLN A 76 8.63 5.93 6.61
CA GLN A 76 7.43 5.49 7.33
C GLN A 76 6.58 4.51 6.49
N PHE A 77 6.46 4.74 5.18
CA PHE A 77 5.78 3.81 4.30
C PHE A 77 6.53 2.48 4.19
N GLN A 78 7.86 2.48 4.07
CA GLN A 78 8.67 1.26 4.07
C GLN A 78 8.50 0.44 5.34
N GLU A 79 8.51 1.07 6.52
CA GLU A 79 8.23 0.36 7.78
C GLU A 79 6.79 -0.20 7.82
N HIS A 80 5.83 0.55 7.27
CA HIS A 80 4.45 0.08 7.16
C HIS A 80 4.31 -1.15 6.26
N LEU A 81 5.05 -1.21 5.14
CA LEU A 81 5.08 -2.39 4.28
C LEU A 81 5.57 -3.64 5.04
N LYS A 82 6.45 -3.50 6.03
CA LYS A 82 6.89 -4.63 6.88
C LYS A 82 5.76 -5.13 7.77
N VAL A 83 4.97 -4.22 8.35
CA VAL A 83 3.78 -4.58 9.17
C VAL A 83 2.75 -5.36 8.35
N LEU A 84 2.62 -5.05 7.06
CA LEU A 84 1.66 -5.69 6.16
C LEU A 84 2.13 -7.05 5.59
N GLN A 85 3.35 -7.51 5.89
CA GLN A 85 3.87 -8.75 5.31
C GLN A 85 3.08 -9.98 5.73
N ASP A 86 2.67 -10.06 6.99
CA ASP A 86 1.88 -11.19 7.50
C ASP A 86 0.55 -11.26 6.75
N TYR A 87 -0.08 -10.11 6.51
CA TYR A 87 -1.32 -10.02 5.77
C TYR A 87 -1.17 -10.57 4.35
N TRP A 88 -0.21 -10.04 3.59
CA TRP A 88 -0.03 -10.51 2.21
C TRP A 88 0.44 -11.95 2.14
N SER A 89 1.17 -12.44 3.14
CA SER A 89 1.56 -13.86 3.21
C SER A 89 0.35 -14.76 3.40
N THR A 90 -0.64 -14.35 4.20
CA THR A 90 -1.91 -15.06 4.33
C THR A 90 -2.70 -15.05 3.02
N MET A 91 -2.81 -13.89 2.36
CA MET A 91 -3.50 -13.78 1.06
C MET A 91 -2.84 -14.67 0.00
N ASP A 92 -1.51 -14.60 -0.13
CA ASP A 92 -0.74 -15.47 -1.03
C ASP A 92 -0.93 -16.96 -0.70
N GLY A 93 -1.10 -17.30 0.57
CA GLY A 93 -1.39 -18.67 1.02
C GLY A 93 -2.77 -19.15 0.56
N ILE A 94 -3.80 -18.29 0.70
CA ILE A 94 -5.15 -18.55 0.21
C ILE A 94 -5.14 -18.77 -1.31
N ASP A 95 -4.52 -17.86 -2.05
CA ASP A 95 -4.44 -17.91 -3.52
C ASP A 95 -3.74 -19.17 -4.04
N LYS A 96 -2.73 -19.66 -3.30
CA LYS A 96 -2.00 -20.88 -3.67
C LYS A 96 -2.73 -22.16 -3.28
N ALA A 97 -3.48 -22.14 -2.18
CA ALA A 97 -4.06 -23.35 -1.59
C ALA A 97 -5.51 -23.60 -2.03
N LEU A 98 -6.27 -22.56 -2.36
CA LEU A 98 -7.71 -22.63 -2.58
C LEU A 98 -8.09 -22.25 -4.01
N TRP A 99 -9.24 -22.74 -4.47
CA TRP A 99 -9.78 -22.35 -5.76
C TRP A 99 -10.47 -20.98 -5.63
N VAL A 100 -9.67 -19.92 -5.72
CA VAL A 100 -10.15 -18.54 -5.80
C VAL A 100 -10.75 -18.30 -7.17
N VAL A 101 -12.03 -17.91 -7.19
CA VAL A 101 -12.76 -17.54 -8.42
C VAL A 101 -12.90 -16.04 -8.61
N ASP A 102 -12.78 -15.27 -7.53
CA ASP A 102 -12.76 -13.80 -7.55
C ASP A 102 -11.92 -13.30 -6.35
N PRO A 103 -11.01 -12.33 -6.52
CA PRO A 103 -10.69 -11.61 -7.76
C PRO A 103 -9.89 -12.44 -8.78
N THR A 104 -10.08 -12.15 -10.07
CA THR A 104 -9.21 -12.70 -11.13
C THR A 104 -7.80 -12.10 -11.15
N LYS A 105 -7.65 -10.88 -10.59
CA LYS A 105 -6.38 -10.16 -10.43
C LYS A 105 -6.41 -9.47 -9.06
N PRO A 106 -5.92 -10.12 -7.99
CA PRO A 106 -5.90 -9.52 -6.66
C PRO A 106 -5.03 -8.26 -6.66
N THR A 107 -5.50 -7.24 -5.93
CA THR A 107 -4.71 -6.04 -5.60
C THR A 107 -4.17 -6.17 -4.18
N TYR A 108 -3.14 -5.43 -3.85
CA TYR A 108 -2.52 -5.51 -2.52
C TYR A 108 -3.42 -4.95 -1.41
N ALA A 109 -4.42 -4.12 -1.73
CA ALA A 109 -5.43 -3.64 -0.79
C ALA A 109 -6.60 -4.62 -0.56
N MET A 110 -6.77 -5.63 -1.42
CA MET A 110 -7.97 -6.46 -1.40
C MET A 110 -7.96 -7.48 -0.26
N SER A 111 -8.99 -7.46 0.58
CA SER A 111 -9.14 -8.29 1.79
C SER A 111 -10.19 -9.39 1.71
N HIS A 112 -10.80 -9.60 0.55
CA HIS A 112 -11.84 -10.62 0.37
C HIS A 112 -11.57 -11.51 -0.83
N HIS A 113 -11.90 -12.79 -0.72
CA HIS A 113 -11.75 -13.79 -1.78
C HIS A 113 -13.00 -14.66 -1.87
N ARG A 114 -13.49 -14.87 -3.09
CA ARG A 114 -14.55 -15.85 -3.35
C ARG A 114 -13.91 -17.18 -3.71
N ILE A 115 -14.18 -18.21 -2.92
CA ILE A 115 -13.57 -19.54 -3.04
C ILE A 115 -14.64 -20.53 -3.49
N ALA A 116 -14.33 -21.35 -4.49
CA ALA A 116 -15.19 -22.45 -4.92
C ALA A 116 -15.07 -23.65 -3.98
N LEU A 117 -16.22 -24.18 -3.56
CA LEU A 117 -16.32 -25.41 -2.76
C LEU A 117 -16.68 -26.64 -3.61
N GLY A 118 -17.10 -26.43 -4.87
CA GLY A 118 -17.64 -27.46 -5.77
C GLY A 118 -19.13 -27.26 -6.05
N ASP A 119 -19.67 -27.88 -7.10
CA ASP A 119 -21.10 -27.87 -7.46
C ASP A 119 -21.77 -26.47 -7.44
N ASP A 120 -21.10 -25.49 -8.05
CA ASP A 120 -21.53 -24.07 -8.07
C ASP A 120 -21.75 -23.45 -6.67
N CYS A 121 -21.15 -24.03 -5.64
CA CYS A 121 -21.12 -23.52 -4.28
C CYS A 121 -19.86 -22.69 -4.04
N TYR A 122 -20.04 -21.51 -3.43
CA TYR A 122 -18.96 -20.57 -3.15
C TYR A 122 -19.05 -20.04 -1.72
N ILE A 123 -17.90 -19.75 -1.13
CA ILE A 123 -17.78 -18.98 0.10
C ILE A 123 -17.09 -17.66 -0.21
N LEU A 124 -17.58 -16.57 0.38
CA LEU A 124 -16.88 -15.29 0.40
C LEU A 124 -16.13 -15.21 1.72
N LEU A 125 -14.82 -15.09 1.65
CA LEU A 125 -13.92 -15.05 2.79
C LEU A 125 -13.43 -13.62 2.98
N HIS A 126 -13.57 -13.07 4.19
CA HIS A 126 -13.00 -11.78 4.57
C HIS A 126 -11.84 -11.96 5.56
N VAL A 127 -10.65 -11.50 5.15
CA VAL A 127 -9.45 -11.55 5.99
C VAL A 127 -9.29 -10.22 6.74
N ASP A 128 -9.20 -10.28 8.07
CA ASP A 128 -8.88 -9.12 8.90
C ASP A 128 -7.45 -8.64 8.57
N THR A 129 -7.34 -7.42 8.06
CA THR A 129 -6.06 -6.83 7.61
C THR A 129 -5.09 -6.55 8.76
N HIS A 130 -5.58 -6.44 9.99
CA HIS A 130 -4.78 -6.25 11.20
C HIS A 130 -4.51 -7.57 11.94
N LYS A 131 -5.33 -8.60 11.70
CA LYS A 131 -5.19 -9.94 12.30
C LYS A 131 -5.38 -11.02 11.23
N PRO A 132 -4.47 -11.11 10.25
CA PRO A 132 -4.66 -11.96 9.07
C PRO A 132 -4.70 -13.47 9.40
N ASN A 133 -4.20 -13.86 10.56
CA ASN A 133 -4.21 -15.26 11.02
C ASN A 133 -5.40 -15.59 11.95
N SER A 134 -6.31 -14.64 12.17
CA SER A 134 -7.55 -14.88 12.93
C SER A 134 -8.59 -15.60 12.08
N LEU A 135 -9.65 -16.10 12.70
CA LEU A 135 -10.75 -16.71 11.97
C LEU A 135 -11.36 -15.65 11.03
N PRO A 136 -11.37 -15.88 9.71
CA PRO A 136 -11.97 -14.96 8.75
C PRO A 136 -13.50 -14.98 8.86
N GLU A 137 -14.12 -13.87 8.45
CA GLU A 137 -15.58 -13.72 8.39
C GLU A 137 -16.17 -14.18 7.05
#